data_AF-A0A838QFA5-F1
#
_entry.id   AF-A0A838QFA5-F1
#
_cell.length_a   1.000
_cell.length_b   1.000
_cell.length_c   1.000
_cell.angle_alpha   90.00
_cell.angle_beta   90.00
_cell.angle_gamma   90.00
#
_symmetry.space_group_name_H-M   'P 1'
#
loop_
_entity.id
_entity.type
_entity.pdbx_description
1 polymer ?
#
loop_
_entity_poly.entity_id
_entity_poly.type
_entity_poly.pdbx_seq_one_letter_code
_entity_poly.pdbx_strand_id
1 'polypeptide(L)'
;MNPEAPTYQQLTAEVAGLRTAELQAALHAKSDFLSQVSHELRTPMNHVLGFAQLLELDALTADQGESVDQILSSGRHLLTLINRILAVSKSSPEELGFLETQSLHS
;
A
#
# COMPACT_ATOMS: atom_id res chain seq x y z
N MET A 1 -49.24 -7.55 20.40
CA MET A 1 -48.10 -8.48 20.29
C MET A 1 -46.86 -7.65 20.62
N ASN A 2 -46.29 -7.82 21.81
CA ASN A 2 -45.15 -7.03 22.27
C ASN A 2 -43.89 -7.78 21.81
N PRO A 3 -42.95 -7.18 21.04
CA PRO A 3 -41.73 -7.88 20.68
C PRO A 3 -40.97 -8.23 21.97
N GLU A 4 -40.59 -9.49 22.14
CA GLU A 4 -39.75 -9.91 23.27
C GLU A 4 -38.44 -9.12 23.24
N ALA A 5 -38.03 -8.63 24.40
CA ALA A 5 -36.77 -7.90 24.54
C ALA A 5 -35.60 -8.80 24.11
N PRO A 6 -34.62 -8.28 23.35
CA PRO A 6 -33.51 -9.08 22.87
C PRO A 6 -32.73 -9.71 24.02
N THR A 7 -32.38 -10.98 23.87
CA THR A 7 -31.59 -11.74 24.84
C THR A 7 -30.15 -11.19 24.90
N TYR A 8 -29.47 -11.29 26.04
CA TYR A 8 -28.06 -10.86 26.19
C TYR A 8 -27.14 -11.36 25.07
N GLN A 9 -27.34 -12.59 24.61
CA GLN A 9 -26.54 -13.20 23.54
C GLN A 9 -26.76 -12.52 22.18
N GLN A 10 -27.97 -12.04 21.91
CA GLN A 10 -28.31 -11.26 20.71
C GLN A 10 -27.65 -9.88 20.77
N LEU A 11 -27.70 -9.20 21.93
CA LEU A 11 -27.03 -7.91 22.13
C LEU A 11 -25.51 -8.01 21.94
N THR A 12 -24.87 -9.07 22.45
CA THR A 12 -23.43 -9.28 22.25
C THR A 12 -23.06 -9.54 20.79
N ALA A 13 -23.89 -10.30 20.07
CA ALA A 13 -23.67 -10.57 18.65
C ALA A 13 -23.88 -9.31 17.80
N GLU A 14 -24.86 -8.49 18.13
CA GLU A 14 -25.12 -7.21 17.49
C GLU A 14 -23.93 -6.24 17.67
N VAL A 15 -23.45 -6.07 18.90
CA VAL A 15 -22.27 -5.23 19.18
C VAL A 15 -21.02 -5.74 18.47
N ALA A 16 -20.82 -7.06 18.43
CA ALA A 16 -19.70 -7.66 17.69
C ALA A 16 -19.81 -7.42 16.17
N GLY A 17 -21.02 -7.52 15.62
CA GLY A 17 -21.30 -7.22 14.21
C GLY A 17 -21.02 -5.76 13.86
N LEU A 18 -21.48 -4.82 14.69
CA LEU A 18 -21.22 -3.39 14.51
C LEU A 18 -19.72 -3.09 14.52
N ARG A 19 -18.98 -3.60 15.51
CA ARG A 19 -17.52 -3.43 15.58
C ARG A 19 -16.80 -4.01 14.37
N THR A 20 -17.26 -5.16 13.89
CA THR A 20 -16.68 -5.79 12.70
C THR A 20 -16.91 -4.93 11.46
N ALA A 21 -18.12 -4.39 11.29
CA ALA A 21 -18.44 -3.50 10.18
C ALA A 21 -17.61 -2.20 10.22
N GLU A 22 -17.43 -1.59 11.41
CA GLU A 22 -16.58 -0.41 11.60
C GLU A 22 -15.12 -0.68 11.24
N LEU A 23 -14.57 -1.81 11.69
CA LEU A 23 -13.20 -2.23 11.36
C LEU A 23 -13.02 -2.44 9.85
N GLN A 24 -13.97 -3.10 9.20
CA GLN A 24 -13.92 -3.32 7.75
C GLN A 24 -13.99 -2.00 6.97
N ALA A 25 -14.86 -1.07 7.38
CA ALA A 25 -14.94 0.25 6.77
C ALA A 25 -13.62 1.03 6.92
N ALA A 26 -13.00 0.98 8.11
CA ALA A 26 -11.72 1.63 8.35
C ALA A 26 -10.58 1.02 7.51
N LEU A 27 -10.53 -0.31 7.39
CA LEU A 27 -9.54 -0.99 6.56
C LEU A 27 -9.71 -0.66 5.08
N HIS A 28 -10.95 -0.63 4.58
CA HIS A 28 -11.25 -0.24 3.21
C HIS A 28 -10.82 1.20 2.92
N ALA A 29 -11.20 2.15 3.79
CA ALA A 29 -10.81 3.55 3.64
C ALA A 29 -9.28 3.74 3.64
N LYS A 30 -8.56 2.98 4.48
CA LYS A 30 -7.09 2.97 4.48
C LYS A 30 -6.51 2.43 3.18
N SER A 31 -7.05 1.32 2.65
CA SER A 31 -6.61 0.73 1.38
C SER A 31 -6.83 1.70 0.22
N ASP A 32 -8.02 2.31 0.13
CA ASP A 32 -8.36 3.28 -0.90
C ASP A 32 -7.42 4.48 -0.89
N PHE A 33 -7.18 5.05 0.32
CA PHE A 33 -6.26 6.16 0.49
C PHE A 33 -4.84 5.81 0.02
N LEU A 34 -4.31 4.65 0.45
CA LEU A 34 -2.96 4.21 0.06
C LEU A 34 -2.86 3.92 -1.44
N SER A 35 -3.91 3.38 -2.04
CA SER A 35 -4.00 3.18 -3.49
C SER A 35 -3.94 4.52 -4.23
N GLN A 36 -4.74 5.49 -3.82
CA GLN A 36 -4.76 6.83 -4.42
C GLN A 36 -3.39 7.50 -4.35
N VAL A 37 -2.79 7.55 -3.15
CA VAL A 37 -1.46 8.16 -2.95
C VAL A 37 -0.40 7.43 -3.80
N SER A 38 -0.44 6.11 -3.87
CA SER A 38 0.50 5.34 -4.70
C SER A 38 0.38 5.66 -6.19
N HIS A 39 -0.85 5.84 -6.68
CA HIS A 39 -1.08 6.26 -8.07
C HIS A 39 -0.57 7.68 -8.33
N GLU A 40 -0.84 8.61 -7.41
CA GLU A 40 -0.38 10.00 -7.53
C GLU A 40 1.14 10.13 -7.46
N LEU A 41 1.84 9.27 -6.69
CA LEU A 41 3.30 9.28 -6.60
C LEU A 41 3.99 8.64 -7.81
N ARG A 42 3.38 7.65 -8.45
CA ARG A 42 3.95 6.99 -9.64
C ARG A 42 4.15 7.96 -10.79
N THR A 43 3.20 8.85 -11.03
CA THR A 43 3.25 9.83 -12.14
C THR A 43 4.47 10.77 -12.07
N PRO A 44 4.68 11.58 -11.00
CA PRO A 44 5.84 12.45 -10.89
C PRO A 44 7.15 11.66 -10.85
N MET A 45 7.16 10.46 -10.26
CA MET A 45 8.36 9.61 -10.27
C MET A 45 8.71 9.13 -11.68
N ASN A 46 7.72 8.70 -12.46
CA ASN A 46 7.91 8.33 -13.86
C ASN A 46 8.40 9.52 -14.71
N HIS A 47 7.95 10.74 -14.42
CA HIS A 47 8.49 11.93 -15.09
C HIS A 47 9.96 12.15 -14.75
N VAL A 48 10.36 12.07 -13.48
CA VAL A 48 11.76 12.20 -13.06
C VAL A 48 12.64 11.13 -13.72
N LEU A 49 12.19 9.88 -13.75
CA LEU A 49 12.90 8.81 -14.44
C LEU A 49 13.00 9.05 -15.95
N GLY A 50 11.90 9.49 -16.58
CA GLY A 50 11.88 9.82 -18.00
C GLY A 50 12.84 10.95 -18.35
N PHE A 51 12.91 12.01 -17.54
CA PHE A 51 13.88 13.08 -17.74
C PHE A 51 15.32 12.61 -17.54
N ALA A 52 15.58 11.79 -16.53
CA ALA A 52 16.91 11.21 -16.33
C ALA A 52 17.33 10.31 -17.51
N GLN A 53 16.40 9.52 -18.06
CA GLN A 53 16.64 8.72 -19.28
C GLN A 53 16.89 9.56 -20.52
N LEU A 54 16.23 10.72 -20.64
CA LEU A 54 16.52 11.66 -21.74
C LEU A 54 17.93 12.26 -21.60
N LEU A 55 18.38 12.55 -20.36
CA LEU A 55 19.74 13.04 -20.11
C LEU A 55 20.81 12.00 -20.46
N GLU A 56 20.53 10.70 -20.31
CA GLU A 56 21.45 9.63 -20.76
C GLU A 56 21.72 9.67 -22.28
N LEU A 57 20.88 10.34 -23.07
CA LEU A 57 21.07 10.48 -24.53
C LEU A 57 22.05 11.60 -24.90
N ASP A 58 22.37 12.50 -23.97
CA ASP A 58 23.29 13.62 -24.18
C ASP A 58 24.74 13.23 -23.89
N ALA A 59 25.69 14.07 -24.35
CA ALA A 59 27.09 13.93 -23.97
C ALA A 59 27.31 14.43 -22.54
N LEU A 60 27.23 13.52 -21.56
CA LEU A 60 27.45 13.80 -20.16
C LEU A 60 28.94 13.75 -19.79
N THR A 61 29.36 14.61 -18.87
CA THR A 61 30.62 14.42 -18.13
C THR A 61 30.52 13.23 -17.18
N ALA A 62 31.65 12.73 -16.69
CA ALA A 62 31.67 11.58 -15.77
C ALA A 62 30.79 11.81 -14.52
N ASP A 63 30.95 12.97 -13.86
CA ASP A 63 30.19 13.32 -12.65
C ASP A 63 28.67 13.47 -12.93
N GLN A 64 28.32 13.98 -14.12
CA GLN A 64 26.91 14.06 -14.54
C GLN A 64 26.33 12.68 -14.81
N GLY A 65 27.08 11.79 -15.45
CA GLY A 65 26.69 10.40 -15.67
C GLY A 65 26.43 9.67 -14.35
N GLU A 66 27.35 9.78 -13.38
CA GLU A 66 27.18 9.19 -12.05
C GLU A 66 25.93 9.74 -11.33
N SER A 67 25.68 11.06 -11.46
CA SER A 67 24.48 11.68 -10.91
C SER A 67 23.19 11.14 -11.55
N VAL A 68 23.18 10.96 -12.87
CA VAL A 68 22.03 10.41 -13.61
C VAL A 68 21.78 8.95 -13.21
N ASP A 69 22.83 8.13 -13.12
CA ASP A 69 22.75 6.74 -12.66
C ASP A 69 22.18 6.65 -11.23
N GLN A 70 22.58 7.57 -10.35
CA GLN A 70 22.07 7.64 -9.00
C GLN A 70 20.58 8.03 -8.97
N ILE A 71 20.14 8.96 -9.82
CA ILE A 71 18.73 9.33 -9.95
C ILE A 71 17.91 8.13 -10.44
N LEU A 72 18.38 7.42 -11.46
CA LEU A 72 17.68 6.28 -12.04
C LEU A 72 17.56 5.12 -11.07
N SER A 73 18.66 4.75 -10.41
CA SER A 73 18.67 3.66 -9.42
C SER A 73 17.77 4.00 -8.22
N SER A 74 17.86 5.21 -7.69
CA SER A 74 17.04 5.66 -6.56
C SER A 74 15.56 5.76 -6.92
N GLY A 75 15.22 6.27 -8.10
CA GLY A 75 13.82 6.35 -8.55
C GLY A 75 13.18 4.98 -8.78
N ARG A 76 13.93 4.02 -9.35
CA ARG A 76 13.48 2.62 -9.48
C ARG A 76 13.29 1.97 -8.11
N HIS A 77 14.19 2.24 -7.16
CA HIS A 77 14.05 1.77 -5.78
C HIS A 77 12.79 2.34 -5.12
N LEU A 78 12.52 3.65 -5.27
CA LEU A 78 11.33 4.28 -4.72
C LEU A 78 10.04 3.69 -5.30
N LEU A 79 9.97 3.44 -6.62
CA LEU A 79 8.82 2.75 -7.23
C LEU A 79 8.60 1.35 -6.63
N THR A 80 9.68 0.63 -6.31
CA THR A 80 9.60 -0.67 -5.65
C THR A 80 8.99 -0.53 -4.25
N LEU A 81 9.38 0.47 -3.48
CA LEU A 81 8.81 0.75 -2.16
C LEU A 81 7.33 1.13 -2.24
N ILE A 82 6.95 1.99 -3.18
CA ILE A 82 5.55 2.38 -3.42
C ILE A 82 4.70 1.13 -3.72
N ASN A 83 5.19 0.23 -4.58
CA ASN A 83 4.49 -1.01 -4.90
C ASN A 83 4.33 -1.94 -3.69
N ARG A 84 5.34 -2.00 -2.81
CA ARG A 84 5.27 -2.81 -1.58
C ARG A 84 4.25 -2.26 -0.59
N ILE A 85 4.17 -0.93 -0.41
CA ILE A 85 3.16 -0.29 0.44
C ILE A 85 1.76 -0.61 -0.06
N LEU A 86 1.54 -0.56 -1.38
CA LEU A 86 0.27 -0.92 -2.00
C LEU A 86 -0.10 -2.40 -1.81
N ALA A 87 0.89 -3.30 -1.86
CA ALA A 87 0.65 -4.73 -1.63
C ALA A 87 0.16 -4.99 -0.20
N VAL A 88 0.81 -4.37 0.80
CA VAL A 88 0.42 -4.47 2.22
C VAL A 88 -0.94 -3.81 2.48
N SER A 89 -1.26 -2.72 1.77
CA SER A 89 -2.54 -2.03 1.97
C SER A 89 -3.74 -2.83 1.47
N LYS A 90 -3.53 -3.69 0.46
CA LYS A 90 -4.56 -4.54 -0.13
C LYS A 90 -4.69 -5.90 0.53
N SER A 91 -3.72 -6.30 1.36
CA SER A 91 -3.77 -7.57 2.07
C SER A 91 -4.94 -7.57 3.04
N SER A 92 -5.77 -8.61 2.98
CA SER A 92 -6.75 -8.83 4.05
C SER A 92 -6.01 -9.29 5.32
N PRO A 93 -6.59 -9.10 6.53
CA PRO A 93 -6.05 -9.67 7.76
C PRO A 93 -5.79 -11.19 7.67
N GLU A 94 -6.48 -11.91 6.79
CA GLU A 94 -6.29 -13.34 6.54
C GLU A 94 -5.02 -13.65 5.72
N GLU A 95 -4.63 -12.77 4.79
CA GLU A 95 -3.39 -12.94 4.00
C GLU A 95 -2.13 -12.58 4.78
N LEU A 96 -2.20 -11.61 5.71
CA LEU A 96 -1.05 -11.23 6.54
C LEU A 96 -0.64 -12.34 7.52
N GLY A 97 -1.60 -13.12 8.05
CA GLY A 97 -1.31 -14.30 8.87
C GLY A 97 -0.63 -15.44 8.10
N PHE A 98 -0.84 -15.53 6.78
CA PHE A 98 -0.16 -16.48 5.91
C PHE A 98 1.32 -16.11 5.64
N LEU A 99 1.67 -14.82 5.70
CA LEU A 99 3.04 -14.36 5.51
C LEU A 99 3.90 -14.54 6.78
N GLU A 100 3.30 -14.44 7.96
CA GLU A 100 4.00 -14.64 9.25
C GLU A 100 4.33 -16.12 9.52
N THR A 101 3.49 -17.05 9.04
CA THR A 101 3.70 -18.50 9.21
C THR A 101 4.79 -19.09 8.29
N GLN A 102 5.06 -18.47 7.13
CA GLN A 102 6.19 -18.88 6.27
C GLN A 102 7.54 -18.35 6.76
N SER A 103 7.58 -17.18 7.42
CA SER A 103 8.83 -16.64 7.98
C SER A 103 9.36 -17.44 9.18
N LEU A 104 8.53 -18.25 9.84
CA LEU A 104 8.93 -19.07 10.99
C LEU A 104 9.51 -20.45 10.60
N HIS A 105 9.57 -20.75 9.29
CA HIS A 105 10.07 -22.02 8.77
C HIS A 105 11.32 -21.89 7.88
N SER A 106 12.04 -20.76 7.93
CA SER A 106 13.32 -20.56 7.23
C SER A 106 14.46 -20.29 8.21
#